data_AF-A0A354HQZ6-F1
#
_entry.id   AF-A0A354HQZ6-F1
#
_cell.length_a   1.000
_cell.length_b   1.000
_cell.length_c   1.000
_cell.angle_alpha   90.00
_cell.angle_beta   90.00
_cell.angle_gamma   90.00
#
_symmetry.space_group_name_H-M   'P 1'
#
loop_
_entity.id
_entity.type
_entity.pdbx_description
1 polymer ?
#
loop_
_entity_poly.entity_id
_entity_poly.type
_entity_poly.pdbx_seq_one_letter_code
_entity_poly.pdbx_strand_id
1 'polypeptide(L)'
;MNGGEAVSCKKKDVLRLSLQEYKDYKEKLTNGFIQAASFLKEQRIFSARDLPYSTQLIPLSVMFAILGSKAHDASVKYKLSRWYWCGVFGEM
;
A
#
# COMPACT_ATOMS: atom_id res chain seq x y z
N MET A 1 -12.26 22.34 -6.77
CA MET A 1 -11.01 23.12 -6.64
C MET A 1 -10.43 22.81 -5.28
N ASN A 2 -9.22 22.26 -5.24
CA ASN A 2 -8.21 22.35 -4.15
C ASN A 2 -6.94 21.63 -4.63
N GLY A 3 -6.39 22.11 -5.74
CA GLY A 3 -5.17 21.59 -6.37
C GLY A 3 -3.93 22.33 -5.86
N GLY A 4 -3.67 22.27 -4.55
CA GLY A 4 -2.54 23.01 -3.97
C GLY A 4 -2.23 22.76 -2.50
N GLU A 5 -2.94 21.89 -1.78
CA GLU A 5 -2.49 21.49 -0.46
C GLU A 5 -1.42 20.41 -0.61
N ALA A 6 -0.20 20.72 -0.18
CA ALA A 6 0.86 19.73 -0.09
C ALA A 6 0.39 18.58 0.82
N VAL A 7 0.43 17.34 0.31
CA VAL A 7 0.09 16.16 1.09
C VAL A 7 1.05 16.10 2.29
N SER A 8 0.55 16.40 3.49
CA SER A 8 1.35 16.38 4.72
C SER A 8 1.26 14.99 5.34
N CYS A 9 2.35 14.21 5.23
CA CYS A 9 2.53 12.94 5.93
C CYS A 9 3.59 13.09 7.03
N LYS A 10 3.46 14.10 7.89
CA LYS A 10 4.41 14.38 8.97
C LYS A 10 3.93 13.77 10.28
N LYS A 11 4.83 13.61 11.25
CA LYS A 11 4.47 13.12 12.61
C LYS A 11 3.32 13.89 13.25
N LYS A 12 3.24 15.21 13.01
CA LYS A 12 2.13 16.05 13.51
C LYS A 12 0.76 15.64 12.97
N ASP A 13 0.70 15.07 11.77
CA ASP A 13 -0.56 14.66 11.14
C ASP A 13 -1.04 13.34 11.74
N VAL A 14 -0.12 12.46 12.16
CA VAL A 14 -0.45 11.27 12.94
C VAL A 14 -1.11 11.65 14.27
N LEU A 15 -0.65 12.71 14.92
CA LEU A 15 -1.25 13.21 16.17
C LEU A 15 -2.65 13.81 15.97
N ARG A 16 -3.05 14.12 14.73
CA ARG A 16 -4.37 14.66 14.39
C ARG A 16 -5.38 13.56 14.03
N LEU A 17 -4.97 12.30 13.94
CA LEU A 17 -5.84 11.18 13.60
C LEU A 17 -6.91 11.01 14.67
N SER A 18 -8.18 11.15 14.30
CA SER A 18 -9.28 10.90 15.23
C SER A 18 -9.45 9.40 15.50
N LEU A 19 -10.03 9.08 16.66
CA LEU A 19 -10.36 7.70 17.00
C LEU A 19 -11.33 7.06 15.98
N GLN A 20 -12.24 7.86 15.41
CA GLN A 20 -13.20 7.37 14.43
C GLN A 20 -12.50 7.00 13.13
N GLU A 21 -11.66 7.87 12.59
CA GLU A 21 -10.85 7.58 11.40
C GLU A 21 -10.00 6.32 11.61
N TYR A 22 -9.33 6.20 12.76
CA TYR A 22 -8.58 4.99 13.08
C TYR A 22 -9.48 3.73 13.05
N LYS A 23 -10.64 3.77 13.69
CA LYS A 23 -11.58 2.63 13.70
C LYS A 23 -12.09 2.27 12.31
N ASP A 24 -12.32 3.25 11.45
CA ASP A 24 -12.85 3.06 10.10
C ASP A 24 -11.83 2.40 9.15
N TYR A 25 -10.53 2.63 9.39
CA TYR A 25 -9.46 2.14 8.52
C TYR A 25 -8.63 0.99 9.09
N LYS A 26 -8.59 0.77 10.42
CA LYS A 26 -7.71 -0.24 11.04
C LYS A 26 -7.85 -1.63 10.42
N GLU A 27 -9.09 -2.07 10.18
CA GLU A 27 -9.37 -3.42 9.70
C GLU A 27 -9.08 -3.54 8.21
N LYS A 28 -9.48 -2.52 7.43
CA LYS A 28 -9.19 -2.42 6.00
C LYS A 28 -7.68 -2.46 5.75
N LEU A 29 -6.91 -1.69 6.52
CA LEU A 29 -5.47 -1.64 6.37
C LEU A 29 -4.80 -2.94 6.83
N THR A 30 -5.26 -3.54 7.93
CA THR A 30 -4.77 -4.86 8.38
C THR A 30 -4.97 -5.91 7.30
N ASN A 31 -6.16 -5.97 6.71
CA ASN A 31 -6.44 -6.85 5.57
C ASN A 31 -5.59 -6.48 4.34
N GLY A 32 -5.38 -5.19 4.09
CA GLY A 32 -4.49 -4.69 3.04
C GLY A 32 -3.05 -5.22 3.19
N PHE A 33 -2.50 -5.24 4.40
CA PHE A 33 -1.18 -5.83 4.68
C PHE A 33 -1.15 -7.33 4.41
N ILE A 34 -2.20 -8.06 4.79
CA ILE A 34 -2.31 -9.51 4.51
C ILE A 34 -2.33 -9.77 2.99
N GLN A 35 -3.11 -8.99 2.25
CA GLN A 35 -3.19 -9.10 0.79
C GLN A 35 -1.88 -8.71 0.11
N ALA A 36 -1.21 -7.65 0.58
CA ALA A 36 0.10 -7.25 0.10
C ALA A 36 1.14 -8.36 0.30
N ALA A 37 1.13 -9.01 1.47
CA ALA A 37 2.02 -10.15 1.74
C ALA A 37 1.74 -11.33 0.81
N SER A 38 0.46 -11.66 0.54
CA SER A 38 0.08 -12.69 -0.43
C SER A 38 0.57 -12.33 -1.84
N PHE A 39 0.37 -11.09 -2.27
CA PHE A 39 0.86 -10.60 -3.56
C PHE A 39 2.39 -10.70 -3.69
N LEU A 40 3.14 -10.34 -2.64
CA LEU A 40 4.60 -10.42 -2.65
C LEU A 40 5.10 -11.87 -2.82
N LYS A 41 4.41 -12.86 -2.23
CA LYS A 41 4.72 -14.27 -2.47
C LYS A 41 4.57 -14.65 -3.94
N GLU A 42 3.59 -14.09 -4.64
CA GLU A 42 3.41 -14.28 -6.08
C GLU A 42 4.52 -13.62 -6.89
N GLN A 43 5.12 -12.55 -6.37
CA GLN A 43 6.33 -11.91 -6.92
C GLN A 43 7.63 -12.62 -6.50
N ARG A 44 7.55 -13.82 -5.91
CA ARG A 44 8.69 -14.63 -5.42
C ARG A 44 9.46 -14.02 -4.23
N ILE A 45 8.79 -13.18 -3.44
CA ILE A 45 9.32 -12.59 -2.21
C ILE A 45 8.65 -13.27 -1.02
N PHE A 46 9.42 -14.05 -0.24
CA PHE A 46 8.85 -14.94 0.77
C PHE A 46 9.12 -14.50 2.21
N SER A 47 10.16 -13.71 2.45
CA SER A 47 10.51 -13.20 3.78
C SER A 47 10.79 -11.69 3.76
N ALA A 48 10.78 -11.09 4.96
CA ALA A 48 11.11 -9.67 5.11
C ALA A 48 12.55 -9.33 4.69
N ARG A 49 13.49 -10.29 4.79
CA ARG A 49 14.87 -10.12 4.32
C ARG A 49 14.95 -9.99 2.80
N ASP A 50 14.03 -10.65 2.09
CA ASP A 50 14.02 -10.71 0.63
C ASP A 50 13.34 -9.48 0.02
N LEU A 51 12.82 -8.56 0.85
CA LEU A 51 12.06 -7.41 0.39
C LEU A 51 13.04 -6.28 -0.03
N PRO A 52 13.24 -6.03 -1.34
CA PRO A 52 14.23 -5.08 -1.82
C PRO A 52 13.93 -3.64 -1.40
N TYR A 53 12.65 -3.31 -1.22
CA TYR A 53 12.23 -1.98 -0.80
C TYR A 53 11.10 -2.04 0.23
N SER A 54 11.49 -2.11 1.51
CA SER A 54 10.57 -2.33 2.62
C SER A 54 9.57 -1.19 2.85
N THR A 55 9.93 0.04 2.48
CA THR A 55 9.03 1.20 2.63
C THR A 55 7.85 1.16 1.67
N GLN A 56 7.95 0.49 0.51
CA GLN A 56 6.85 0.31 -0.43
C GLN A 56 5.74 -0.61 0.08
N LEU A 57 6.02 -1.42 1.11
CA LEU A 57 5.01 -2.28 1.70
C LEU A 57 3.82 -1.48 2.24
N ILE A 58 4.08 -0.29 2.80
CA ILE A 58 3.04 0.58 3.36
C ILE A 58 2.07 1.05 2.25
N PRO A 59 2.51 1.75 1.19
CA PRO A 59 1.61 2.16 0.11
C PRO A 59 0.98 0.98 -0.64
N LEU A 60 1.69 -0.15 -0.80
CA LEU A 60 1.11 -1.36 -1.39
C LEU A 60 -0.09 -1.85 -0.58
N SER A 61 0.05 -1.91 0.74
CA SER A 61 -1.03 -2.33 1.66
C SER A 61 -2.22 -1.37 1.63
N VAL A 62 -1.95 -0.06 1.49
CA VAL A 62 -2.99 0.96 1.31
C VAL A 62 -3.74 0.75 -0.01
N MET A 63 -3.04 0.45 -1.11
CA MET A 63 -3.70 0.14 -2.38
C MET A 63 -4.61 -1.07 -2.28
N PHE A 64 -4.18 -2.16 -1.62
CA PHE A 64 -5.05 -3.30 -1.37
C PHE A 64 -6.26 -2.95 -0.48
N ALA A 65 -6.06 -2.12 0.55
CA ALA A 65 -7.13 -1.68 1.43
C ALA A 65 -8.19 -0.82 0.71
N ILE A 66 -7.78 0.01 -0.25
CA ILE A 66 -8.66 0.88 -1.04
C ILE A 66 -9.34 0.11 -2.17
N LEU A 67 -8.59 -0.73 -2.90
CA LEU A 67 -9.11 -1.47 -4.06
C LEU A 67 -10.01 -2.64 -3.64
N GLY A 68 -9.79 -3.22 -2.46
CA GLY A 68 -10.58 -4.35 -1.96
C GLY A 68 -10.56 -5.53 -2.92
N SER A 69 -11.73 -6.04 -3.29
CA SER A 69 -11.86 -7.18 -4.22
C SER A 69 -11.27 -6.89 -5.60
N LYS A 70 -11.34 -5.66 -6.10
CA LYS A 70 -10.82 -5.27 -7.43
C LYS A 70 -9.31 -5.47 -7.57
N ALA A 71 -8.56 -5.52 -6.46
CA ALA A 71 -7.13 -5.80 -6.51
C ALA A 71 -6.79 -7.19 -7.08
N HIS A 72 -7.77 -8.10 -7.12
CA HIS A 72 -7.61 -9.47 -7.61
C HIS A 72 -7.90 -9.59 -9.11
N ASP A 73 -8.46 -8.56 -9.73
CA ASP A 73 -8.67 -8.52 -11.17
C ASP A 73 -7.32 -8.59 -11.88
N ALA A 74 -7.19 -9.46 -12.88
CA ALA A 74 -5.90 -9.71 -13.55
C ALA A 74 -5.25 -8.42 -14.08
N SER A 75 -6.06 -7.50 -14.63
CA SER A 75 -5.57 -6.22 -15.16
C SER A 75 -5.09 -5.27 -14.06
N VAL A 76 -5.75 -5.25 -12.90
CA VAL A 76 -5.35 -4.44 -11.74
C VAL A 76 -4.10 -5.02 -11.11
N LYS A 77 -4.04 -6.34 -10.97
CA LYS A 77 -2.88 -7.06 -10.44
C LYS A 77 -1.63 -6.86 -11.29
N TYR A 78 -1.77 -6.86 -12.61
CA TYR A 78 -0.69 -6.51 -13.54
C TYR A 78 -0.18 -5.08 -13.31
N LYS A 79 -1.08 -4.10 -13.14
CA LYS A 79 -0.70 -2.72 -12.82
C LYS A 79 0.02 -2.61 -11.46
N LEU A 80 -0.44 -3.34 -10.45
CA LEU A 80 0.20 -3.39 -9.14
C LEU A 80 1.61 -3.99 -9.23
N SER A 81 1.80 -5.07 -10.00
CA SER A 81 3.12 -5.66 -10.28
C SER A 81 4.05 -4.69 -10.99
N ARG A 82 3.56 -4.02 -12.04
CA ARG A 82 4.35 -3.00 -12.74
C ARG A 82 4.74 -1.85 -11.81
N TRP A 83 3.79 -1.29 -11.06
CA TRP A 83 4.07 -0.23 -10.09
C TRP A 83 5.11 -0.65 -9.05
N TYR A 84 4.98 -1.87 -8.51
CA TYR A 84 5.90 -2.41 -7.52
C TYR A 84 7.32 -2.48 -8.08
N TRP A 85 7.51 -3.13 -9.22
CA TRP A 85 8.82 -3.32 -9.84
C TRP A 85 9.43 -2.01 -10.36
N CYS A 86 8.64 -1.09 -10.92
CA CYS A 86 9.13 0.24 -11.28
C CYS A 86 9.71 0.97 -10.05
N GLY A 87 9.05 0.90 -8.89
CA GLY A 87 9.58 1.52 -7.68
C GLY A 87 10.76 0.76 -7.05
N VAL A 88 10.85 -0.57 -7.21
CA VAL A 88 12.03 -1.36 -6.80
C VAL A 88 13.25 -1.02 -7.65
N PHE A 89 13.08 -0.86 -8.96
CA PHE A 89 14.18 -0.53 -9.89
C PHE A 89 14.46 0.97 -10.01
N GLY A 90 13.60 1.83 -9.46
CA GLY A 90 13.75 3.29 -9.54
C GLY A 90 13.34 3.89 -10.89
N GLU A 91 12.59 3.16 -11.72
CA GLU A 91 12.10 3.59 -13.04
C GLU A 91 10.72 4.28 -12.95
N MET A 92 10.53 5.11 -11.91
CA MET A 92 9.26 5.80 -11.65
C MET A 92 9.21 7.17 -12.33
#